data_AF-A0A2S0WKC9-F1
#
_entry.id   AF-A0A2S0WKC9-F1
#
_cell.length_a   1.000
_cell.length_b   1.000
_cell.length_c   1.000
_cell.angle_alpha   90.00
_cell.angle_beta   90.00
_cell.angle_gamma   90.00
#
_symmetry.space_group_name_H-M   'P 1'
#
loop_
_entity.id
_entity.type
_entity.pdbx_description
1 polymer ?
#
loop_
_entity_poly.entity_id
_entity_poly.type
_entity_poly.pdbx_seq_one_letter_code
_entity_poly.pdbx_strand_id
1 'polypeptide(L)'
;MVVDPDVEVAKLREKLRLCQLELAKARRQQEELAEASLSHDETEQRLVDLTRRLDGRLVQGESVTGPRGWLKRRVLSTMPSPDEDDDLAVLRSSALMDGPWYFQQYPEVASTGLSASLHYLRHGAGQGKDPGPEFVTATYREQHPEIADGVNPLVHFLRLASEPAR
;
A
#
# COMPACT_ATOMS: atom_id res chain seq x y z
N MET A 1 -49.61 35.12 -0.74
CA MET A 1 -48.52 35.58 -1.63
C MET A 1 -48.48 34.65 -2.82
N VAL A 2 -48.96 35.11 -3.98
CA VAL A 2 -48.91 34.33 -5.22
C VAL A 2 -47.48 34.42 -5.74
N VAL A 3 -46.76 33.30 -5.79
CA VAL A 3 -45.41 33.27 -6.38
C VAL A 3 -45.58 33.45 -7.88
N ASP A 4 -44.89 34.45 -8.44
CA ASP A 4 -44.92 34.74 -9.88
C ASP A 4 -44.38 33.52 -10.65
N PRO A 5 -45.20 32.88 -11.52
CA PRO A 5 -44.81 31.68 -12.25
C PRO A 5 -43.59 31.91 -13.15
N ASP A 6 -43.36 33.12 -13.65
CA ASP A 6 -42.18 33.43 -14.48
C ASP A 6 -40.88 33.39 -13.66
N VAL A 7 -40.94 33.82 -12.39
CA VAL A 7 -39.79 33.76 -11.47
C VAL A 7 -39.43 32.31 -11.14
N GLU A 8 -40.43 31.45 -10.97
CA GLU A 8 -40.19 30.02 -10.66
C GLU A 8 -39.63 29.26 -11.86
N VAL A 9 -40.13 29.55 -13.08
CA VAL A 9 -39.58 29.00 -14.32
C VAL A 9 -38.12 29.45 -14.53
N ALA A 10 -37.80 30.72 -14.22
CA ALA A 10 -36.41 31.22 -14.30
C ALA A 10 -35.47 30.48 -13.33
N LYS A 11 -35.90 30.25 -12.08
CA LYS A 11 -35.12 29.46 -11.10
C LYS A 11 -34.91 28.02 -11.55
N LEU A 12 -35.93 27.38 -12.11
CA LEU A 12 -35.83 26.01 -12.61
C LEU A 12 -34.87 25.89 -13.81
N ARG A 13 -34.88 26.88 -14.72
CA ARG A 13 -33.92 26.93 -15.84
C ARG A 13 -32.49 27.09 -15.35
N GLU A 14 -32.26 27.94 -14.35
CA GLU A 14 -30.92 28.11 -13.78
C GLU A 14 -30.46 26.83 -13.04
N LYS A 15 -31.34 26.20 -12.27
CA LYS A 15 -31.05 24.89 -11.67
C LYS A 15 -30.73 23.83 -12.72
N LEU A 16 -31.50 23.77 -13.81
CA LEU A 16 -31.23 22.85 -14.91
C LEU A 16 -29.86 23.12 -15.55
N ARG A 17 -29.51 24.39 -15.78
CA ARG A 17 -28.21 24.79 -16.32
C ARG A 17 -27.05 24.36 -15.40
N LEU A 18 -27.19 24.58 -14.09
CA LEU A 18 -26.19 24.15 -13.11
C LEU A 18 -26.05 22.62 -13.09
N CYS A 19 -27.17 21.89 -13.08
CA CYS A 19 -27.14 20.43 -13.16
C CYS A 19 -26.47 19.92 -14.45
N GLN A 20 -26.72 20.56 -15.60
CA GLN A 20 -26.08 20.22 -16.87
C GLN A 20 -24.56 20.46 -16.82
N LEU A 21 -24.12 21.53 -16.16
CA LEU A 21 -22.70 21.83 -15.99
C LEU A 21 -22.01 20.79 -15.09
N GLU A 22 -22.62 20.43 -13.96
CA GLU A 22 -22.09 19.41 -13.06
C GLU A 22 -22.04 18.03 -13.73
N LEU A 23 -23.07 17.67 -14.50
CA LEU A 23 -23.06 16.44 -15.30
C LEU A 23 -21.90 16.44 -16.32
N ALA A 24 -21.62 17.57 -16.97
CA ALA A 24 -20.52 17.69 -17.92
C ALA A 24 -19.16 17.55 -17.24
N LYS A 25 -18.97 18.12 -16.05
CA LYS A 25 -17.75 17.95 -15.24
C LYS A 25 -17.55 16.48 -14.83
N ALA A 26 -18.61 15.85 -14.31
CA ALA A 26 -18.57 14.46 -13.89
C ALA A 26 -18.22 13.51 -15.05
N ARG A 27 -18.76 13.78 -16.26
CA ARG A 27 -18.43 13.01 -17.47
C ARG A 27 -16.96 13.15 -17.87
N ARG A 28 -16.40 14.37 -17.83
CA ARG A 28 -14.96 14.57 -18.10
C ARG A 28 -14.09 13.82 -17.10
N GLN A 29 -14.42 13.90 -15.82
CA GLN A 29 -13.70 13.17 -14.79
C GLN A 29 -13.79 11.65 -15.00
N GLN A 30 -14.95 11.13 -15.44
CA GLN A 30 -15.10 9.72 -15.76
C GLN A 30 -14.24 9.30 -16.97
N GLU A 31 -14.12 10.16 -17.98
CA GLU A 31 -13.26 9.93 -19.16
C GLU A 31 -11.78 9.95 -18.78
N GLU A 32 -11.34 10.94 -18.00
CA GLU A 32 -9.97 11.01 -17.45
C GLU A 32 -9.62 9.77 -16.59
N LEU A 33 -10.57 9.30 -15.76
CA LEU A 33 -10.39 8.07 -14.97
C LEU A 33 -10.32 6.83 -15.86
N ALA A 34 -11.11 6.76 -16.93
CA ALA A 34 -11.07 5.65 -17.89
C ALA A 34 -9.74 5.61 -18.65
N GLU A 35 -9.23 6.75 -19.09
CA GLU A 35 -7.90 6.87 -19.71
C GLU A 35 -6.78 6.46 -18.75
N ALA A 36 -6.84 6.90 -17.50
CA ALA A 36 -5.89 6.49 -16.46
C ALA A 36 -5.94 4.98 -16.19
N SER A 37 -7.13 4.37 -16.16
CA SER A 37 -7.31 2.92 -16.01
C SER A 37 -6.71 2.15 -17.19
N LEU A 38 -6.91 2.60 -18.43
CA LEU A 38 -6.29 1.99 -19.61
C LEU A 38 -4.76 2.05 -19.53
N SER A 39 -4.21 3.17 -19.08
CA SER A 39 -2.76 3.28 -18.85
C SER A 39 -2.28 2.32 -17.77
N HIS A 40 -3.05 2.14 -16.70
CA HIS A 40 -2.74 1.17 -15.63
C HIS A 40 -2.74 -0.27 -16.16
N ASP A 41 -3.79 -0.68 -16.88
CA ASP A 41 -3.90 -2.00 -17.50
C ASP A 41 -2.71 -2.28 -18.44
N GLU A 42 -2.29 -1.29 -19.24
CA GLU A 42 -1.08 -1.40 -20.07
C GLU A 42 0.19 -1.61 -19.24
N THR A 43 0.33 -0.89 -18.12
CA THR A 43 1.49 -1.08 -17.24
C THR A 43 1.49 -2.46 -16.57
N GLU A 44 0.33 -2.94 -16.12
CA GLU A 44 0.19 -4.29 -15.57
C GLU A 44 0.53 -5.35 -16.61
N GLN A 45 0.05 -5.18 -17.84
CA GLN A 45 0.31 -6.13 -18.91
C GLN A 45 1.79 -6.15 -19.32
N ARG A 46 2.48 -5.00 -19.29
CA ARG A 46 3.94 -4.92 -19.44
C ARG A 46 4.68 -5.63 -18.30
N LEU A 47 4.21 -5.48 -17.06
CA LEU A 47 4.79 -6.20 -15.91
C LEU A 47 4.61 -7.70 -16.05
N VAL A 48 3.41 -8.17 -16.39
CA VAL A 48 3.12 -9.60 -16.63
C VAL A 48 4.00 -10.16 -17.75
N ASP A 49 4.18 -9.43 -18.85
CA ASP A 49 5.06 -9.86 -19.94
C ASP A 49 6.54 -9.92 -19.51
N LEU A 50 7.02 -8.90 -18.79
CA LEU A 50 8.38 -8.90 -18.24
C LEU A 50 8.60 -10.07 -17.27
N THR A 51 7.63 -10.35 -16.39
CA THR A 51 7.66 -11.49 -15.48
C THR A 51 7.71 -12.81 -16.24
N ARG A 52 6.84 -13.00 -17.26
CA ARG A 52 6.86 -14.20 -18.11
C ARG A 52 8.19 -14.36 -18.85
N ARG A 53 8.79 -13.27 -19.33
CA ARG A 53 10.10 -13.27 -19.99
C ARG A 53 11.23 -13.61 -19.01
N LEU A 54 11.15 -13.18 -17.77
CA LEU A 54 12.09 -13.55 -16.72
C LEU A 54 11.93 -15.03 -16.33
N ASP A 55 10.69 -15.51 -16.18
CA ASP A 55 10.36 -16.90 -15.85
C ASP A 55 10.74 -17.88 -16.97
N GLY A 56 10.46 -17.55 -18.23
CA GLY A 56 10.90 -18.37 -19.37
C GLY A 56 12.42 -18.54 -19.43
N ARG A 57 13.17 -17.50 -19.00
CA ARG A 57 14.64 -17.55 -18.87
C ARG A 57 15.11 -18.22 -17.57
N LEU A 58 14.24 -18.39 -16.58
CA LEU A 58 14.50 -19.18 -15.36
C LEU A 58 14.26 -20.68 -15.60
N VAL A 59 13.25 -21.03 -16.38
CA VAL A 59 12.85 -22.42 -16.66
C VAL A 59 13.73 -23.08 -17.72
N GLN A 60 14.32 -22.33 -18.66
CA GLN A 60 15.19 -22.87 -19.73
C GLN A 60 16.68 -23.09 -19.36
N GLY A 61 16.99 -23.34 -18.09
CA GLY A 61 18.16 -24.16 -17.75
C GLY A 61 19.55 -23.67 -18.21
N GLU A 62 19.81 -22.36 -18.28
CA GLU A 62 21.19 -21.88 -18.30
C GLU A 62 21.75 -21.90 -16.86
N SER A 63 22.42 -23.01 -16.54
CA SER A 63 23.39 -23.21 -15.47
C SER A 63 23.57 -22.05 -14.46
N VAL A 64 23.21 -22.34 -13.20
CA VAL A 64 23.37 -21.50 -11.99
C VAL A 64 24.85 -21.15 -11.67
N THR A 65 25.81 -21.46 -12.54
CA THR A 65 27.26 -21.26 -12.32
C THR A 65 27.89 -20.11 -13.11
N GLY A 66 27.07 -19.23 -13.73
CA GLY A 66 27.54 -18.03 -14.44
C GLY A 66 27.54 -16.73 -13.61
N PRO A 67 28.26 -15.68 -14.05
CA PRO A 67 28.54 -14.44 -13.29
C PRO A 67 27.31 -13.56 -12.97
N ARG A 68 26.09 -14.01 -13.31
CA ARG A 68 24.81 -13.36 -13.03
C ARG A 68 23.89 -14.15 -12.09
N GLY A 69 24.32 -15.31 -11.58
CA GLY A 69 23.57 -16.08 -10.57
C GLY A 69 23.37 -15.33 -9.25
N TRP A 70 24.27 -14.38 -8.92
CA TRP A 70 24.11 -13.52 -7.75
C TRP A 70 22.97 -12.51 -7.89
N LEU A 71 22.56 -12.12 -9.11
CA LEU A 71 21.46 -11.18 -9.33
C LEU A 71 20.10 -11.82 -9.01
N LYS A 72 19.89 -13.08 -9.40
CA LYS A 72 18.70 -13.86 -8.99
C LYS A 72 18.63 -14.01 -7.47
N ARG A 73 19.77 -14.34 -6.84
CA ARG A 73 19.85 -14.45 -5.38
C ARG A 73 19.56 -13.12 -4.70
N ARG A 74 20.09 -12.01 -5.22
CA ARG A 74 19.94 -10.67 -4.62
C ARG A 74 18.56 -10.05 -4.80
N VAL A 75 17.86 -10.34 -5.91
CA VAL A 75 16.48 -9.88 -6.14
C VAL A 75 15.47 -10.75 -5.38
N LEU A 76 15.68 -12.07 -5.34
CA LEU A 76 14.80 -12.98 -4.60
C LEU A 76 14.98 -12.83 -3.07
N SER A 77 16.18 -12.44 -2.60
CA SER A 77 16.42 -12.18 -1.17
C SER A 77 15.83 -10.85 -0.67
N THR A 78 15.49 -9.90 -1.54
CA THR A 78 14.79 -8.67 -1.14
C THR A 78 13.27 -8.83 -1.15
N MET A 79 12.73 -9.80 -1.91
CA MET A 79 11.30 -10.07 -1.90
C MET A 79 10.85 -10.64 -0.55
N PRO A 80 9.63 -10.32 -0.09
CA PRO A 80 9.03 -10.99 1.05
C PRO A 80 8.82 -12.47 0.73
N SER A 81 9.00 -13.34 1.73
CA SER A 81 8.45 -14.70 1.71
C SER A 81 6.92 -14.66 1.81
N PRO A 82 6.19 -15.73 1.44
CA PRO A 82 4.73 -15.76 1.52
C PRO A 82 4.19 -15.40 2.92
N ASP A 83 4.86 -15.86 3.98
CA ASP A 83 4.47 -15.55 5.36
C ASP A 83 4.69 -14.06 5.69
N GLU A 84 5.75 -13.45 5.14
CA GLU A 84 5.99 -12.01 5.28
C GLU A 84 4.99 -11.18 4.47
N ASP A 85 4.48 -11.68 3.35
CA ASP A 85 3.49 -10.97 2.52
C ASP A 85 2.17 -10.77 3.28
N ASP A 86 1.71 -11.77 4.03
CA ASP A 86 0.51 -11.67 4.87
C ASP A 86 0.72 -10.65 5.99
N ASP A 87 1.85 -10.72 6.70
CA ASP A 87 2.20 -9.76 7.75
C ASP A 87 2.34 -8.33 7.19
N LEU A 88 2.92 -8.18 6.00
CA LEU A 88 3.02 -6.91 5.29
C LEU A 88 1.66 -6.36 4.90
N ALA A 89 0.73 -7.20 4.45
CA ALA A 89 -0.62 -6.79 4.11
C ALA A 89 -1.33 -6.21 5.35
N VAL A 90 -1.20 -6.88 6.50
CA VAL A 90 -1.73 -6.40 7.78
C VAL A 90 -1.12 -5.04 8.14
N LEU A 91 0.20 -4.91 8.11
CA LEU A 91 0.89 -3.65 8.42
C LEU A 91 0.49 -2.50 7.49
N ARG A 92 0.42 -2.75 6.18
CA ARG A 92 0.08 -1.73 5.17
C ARG A 92 -1.38 -1.26 5.27
N SER A 93 -2.27 -2.11 5.75
CA SER A 93 -3.69 -1.79 5.94
C SER A 93 -3.97 -0.99 7.21
N SER A 94 -3.00 -0.89 8.13
CA SER A 94 -3.16 -0.26 9.42
C SER A 94 -2.83 1.23 9.40
N ALA A 95 -3.65 2.03 10.07
CA ALA A 95 -3.38 3.45 10.33
C ALA A 95 -2.21 3.68 11.31
N LEU A 96 -1.79 2.66 12.06
CA LEU A 96 -0.67 2.75 13.01
C LEU A 96 0.70 2.68 12.33
N MET A 97 0.75 2.28 11.06
CA MET A 97 1.96 2.24 10.24
C MET A 97 2.03 3.50 9.37
N ASP A 98 2.71 4.54 9.86
CA ASP A 98 2.86 5.81 9.15
C ASP A 98 4.20 5.84 8.41
N GLY A 99 4.17 5.49 7.11
CA GLY A 99 5.37 5.45 6.27
C GLY A 99 6.11 6.80 6.18
N PRO A 100 5.45 7.91 5.82
CA PRO A 100 6.07 9.24 5.80
C PRO A 100 6.71 9.62 7.14
N TRP A 101 6.01 9.43 8.26
CA TRP A 101 6.56 9.71 9.59
C TRP A 101 7.77 8.82 9.89
N TYR A 102 7.68 7.54 9.58
CA TYR A 102 8.73 6.55 9.83
C TYR A 102 10.05 6.92 9.13
N PHE A 103 10.00 7.36 7.86
CA PHE A 103 11.20 7.82 7.15
C PHE A 103 11.74 9.16 7.68
N GLN A 104 10.86 10.01 8.21
CA GLN A 104 11.25 11.27 8.82
C GLN A 104 11.97 11.05 10.15
N GLN A 105 11.53 10.06 10.95
CA GLN A 105 12.16 9.67 12.21
C GLN A 105 13.42 8.83 12.02
N TYR A 106 13.46 8.00 10.97
CA TYR A 106 14.59 7.10 10.69
C TYR A 106 15.13 7.30 9.27
N PRO A 107 15.81 8.43 9.00
CA PRO A 107 16.33 8.76 7.66
C PRO A 107 17.31 7.71 7.12
N GLU A 108 18.01 6.98 7.99
CA GLU A 108 18.92 5.90 7.61
C GLU A 108 18.20 4.77 6.87
N VAL A 109 16.90 4.58 7.14
CA VAL A 109 16.09 3.54 6.50
C VAL A 109 15.90 3.83 5.02
N ALA A 110 15.83 5.10 4.62
CA ALA A 110 15.70 5.47 3.21
C ALA A 110 16.90 4.96 2.38
N SER A 111 18.09 4.87 2.97
CA SER A 111 19.30 4.36 2.30
C SER A 111 19.27 2.85 2.04
N THR A 112 18.38 2.11 2.73
CA THR A 112 18.24 0.66 2.57
C THR A 112 17.43 0.28 1.32
N GLY A 113 16.66 1.22 0.77
CA GLY A 113 15.74 0.95 -0.36
C GLY A 113 14.53 0.10 0.01
N LEU A 114 14.32 -0.23 1.29
CA LEU A 114 13.13 -0.93 1.77
C LEU A 114 11.98 0.07 2.01
N SER A 115 10.75 -0.38 1.79
CA SER A 115 9.57 0.37 2.26
C SER A 115 9.51 0.38 3.79
N ALA A 116 8.87 1.39 4.38
CA ALA A 116 8.78 1.53 5.83
C ALA A 116 8.19 0.28 6.50
N SER A 117 7.08 -0.26 5.99
CA SER A 117 6.46 -1.49 6.52
C SER A 117 7.38 -2.71 6.43
N LEU A 118 8.12 -2.86 5.33
CA LEU A 118 9.05 -3.99 5.15
C LEU A 118 10.28 -3.87 6.02
N HIS A 119 10.83 -2.65 6.15
CA HIS A 119 11.92 -2.40 7.07
C HIS A 119 11.48 -2.64 8.51
N TYR A 120 10.29 -2.16 8.89
CA TYR A 120 9.75 -2.35 10.23
C TYR A 120 9.54 -3.84 10.54
N LEU A 121 8.96 -4.60 9.59
CA LEU A 121 8.75 -6.04 9.72
C LEU A 121 10.06 -6.79 9.98
N ARG A 122 11.09 -6.53 9.16
CA ARG A 122 12.36 -7.28 9.20
C ARG A 122 13.37 -6.81 10.24
N HIS A 123 13.35 -5.51 10.56
CA HIS A 123 14.42 -4.88 11.34
C HIS A 123 13.88 -3.94 12.42
N GLY A 124 12.96 -3.04 12.06
CA GLY A 124 12.53 -1.95 12.93
C GLY A 124 11.94 -2.44 14.25
N ALA A 125 11.04 -3.42 14.20
CA ALA A 125 10.44 -3.99 15.40
C ALA A 125 11.45 -4.65 16.35
N GLY A 126 12.50 -5.30 15.82
CA GLY A 126 13.56 -5.90 16.62
C GLY A 126 14.56 -4.88 17.18
N GLN A 127 14.68 -3.73 16.51
CA GLN A 127 15.47 -2.59 16.97
C GLN A 127 14.71 -1.68 17.95
N GLY A 128 13.44 -2.00 18.25
CA GLY A 128 12.59 -1.16 19.10
C GLY A 128 12.19 0.17 18.45
N LYS A 129 12.25 0.26 17.11
CA LYS A 129 11.74 1.43 16.38
C LYS A 129 10.21 1.45 16.43
N ASP A 130 9.61 2.63 16.34
CA ASP A 130 8.17 2.79 16.34
C ASP A 130 7.64 2.88 14.90
N PRO A 131 6.55 2.18 14.54
CA PRO A 131 5.98 2.19 13.19
C PRO A 131 5.23 3.50 12.87
N GLY A 132 4.88 4.27 13.90
CA GLY A 132 4.13 5.52 13.81
C GLY A 132 3.99 6.16 15.20
N PRO A 133 3.47 7.40 15.28
CA PRO A 133 3.32 8.12 16.55
C PRO A 133 2.30 7.48 17.51
N GLU A 134 1.36 6.70 16.98
CA GLU A 134 0.25 6.10 17.73
C GLU A 134 0.58 4.70 18.29
N PHE A 135 1.79 4.18 18.04
CA PHE A 135 2.18 2.85 18.53
C PHE A 135 3.63 2.85 19.02
N VAL A 136 3.83 2.54 20.30
CA VAL A 136 5.15 2.46 20.93
C VAL A 136 5.57 1.00 21.08
N THR A 137 6.57 0.59 20.28
CA THR A 137 6.99 -0.81 20.16
C THR A 137 7.55 -1.37 21.47
N ALA A 138 8.36 -0.58 22.18
CA ALA A 138 8.96 -0.99 23.44
C ALA A 138 7.89 -1.23 24.53
N THR A 139 6.97 -0.28 24.69
CA THR A 139 5.87 -0.37 25.66
C THR A 139 5.00 -1.60 25.39
N TYR A 140 4.66 -1.89 24.13
CA TYR A 140 3.86 -3.07 23.80
C TYR A 140 4.58 -4.37 24.17
N ARG A 141 5.89 -4.48 23.88
CA ARG A 141 6.72 -5.64 24.26
C ARG A 141 6.80 -5.83 25.77
N GLU A 142 6.91 -4.74 26.53
CA GLU A 142 6.94 -4.80 28.00
C GLU A 142 5.60 -5.27 28.59
N GLN A 143 4.49 -4.87 27.99
CA GLN A 143 3.15 -5.26 28.42
C GLN A 143 2.77 -6.69 28.02
N HIS A 144 3.39 -7.21 26.95
CA HIS A 144 3.12 -8.52 26.40
C HIS A 144 4.37 -9.42 26.43
N PRO A 145 4.89 -9.81 27.61
CA PRO A 145 6.09 -10.64 27.72
C PRO A 145 5.91 -12.05 27.18
N GLU A 146 4.68 -12.47 26.87
CA GLU A 146 4.35 -13.76 26.25
C GLU A 146 4.72 -13.84 24.77
N ILE A 147 4.93 -12.70 24.09
CA ILE A 147 5.28 -12.71 22.67
C ILE A 147 6.73 -13.16 22.52
N ALA A 148 6.96 -14.20 21.72
CA ALA A 148 8.30 -14.72 21.50
C ALA A 148 9.20 -13.69 20.81
N ASP A 149 10.50 -13.76 21.11
CA ASP A 149 11.52 -13.01 20.38
C ASP A 149 11.45 -13.35 18.88
N GLY A 150 11.10 -12.35 18.07
CA GLY A 150 10.90 -12.49 16.63
C GLY A 150 9.46 -12.24 16.16
N VAL A 151 8.47 -12.27 17.05
CA VAL A 151 7.11 -11.84 16.71
C VAL A 151 7.07 -10.32 16.56
N ASN A 152 6.51 -9.82 15.46
CA ASN A 152 6.36 -8.39 15.25
C ASN A 152 5.25 -7.82 16.16
N PRO A 153 5.55 -6.86 17.06
CA PRO A 153 4.59 -6.31 18.02
C PRO A 153 3.32 -5.72 17.39
N LEU A 154 3.47 -4.97 16.30
CA LEU A 154 2.32 -4.32 15.66
C LEU A 154 1.47 -5.34 14.90
N VAL A 155 2.08 -6.34 14.25
CA VAL A 155 1.33 -7.44 13.62
C VAL A 155 0.52 -8.20 14.66
N HIS A 156 1.12 -8.53 15.81
CA HIS A 156 0.44 -9.20 16.91
C HIS A 156 -0.75 -8.38 17.43
N PHE A 157 -0.53 -7.08 17.66
CA PHE A 157 -1.58 -6.16 18.08
C PHE A 157 -2.75 -6.10 17.08
N LEU A 158 -2.46 -5.96 15.79
CA LEU A 158 -3.49 -5.84 14.75
C LEU A 158 -4.28 -7.14 14.56
N ARG A 159 -3.62 -8.29 14.68
CA ARG A 159 -4.29 -9.59 14.62
C ARG A 159 -5.24 -9.79 15.81
N LEU A 160 -4.81 -9.44 17.02
CA LEU A 160 -5.69 -9.44 18.20
C LEU A 160 -6.88 -8.50 18.04
N ALA A 161 -6.65 -7.29 17.50
CA ALA A 161 -7.72 -6.33 17.26
C ALA A 161 -8.71 -6.76 16.16
N SER A 162 -8.26 -7.63 15.23
CA SER A 162 -9.08 -8.17 14.15
C SER A 162 -9.92 -9.39 14.57
N GLU A 163 -9.60 -10.04 15.70
CA GLU A 163 -10.47 -11.08 16.25
C GLU A 163 -11.70 -10.42 16.92
N PRO A 164 -12.92 -10.78 16.51
CA PRO A 164 -14.11 -10.28 17.18
C PRO A 164 -14.12 -10.82 18.62
N ALA A 165 -14.28 -9.91 19.60
CA ALA A 165 -14.48 -10.25 21.00
C ALA A 165 -15.54 -11.36 21.11
N ARG A 166 -15.12 -12.52 21.60
CA ARG A 166 -15.93 -13.73 21.68
C ARG A 166 -16.86 -13.73 22.89
#